data_AF-A8SHQ2-F1
#
_entry.id   AF-A8SHQ2-F1
#
_cell.length_a   1.000
_cell.length_b   1.000
_cell.length_c   1.000
_cell.angle_alpha   90.00
_cell.angle_beta   90.00
_cell.angle_gamma   90.00
#
_symmetry.space_group_name_H-M   'P 1'
#
loop_
_entity.id
_entity.type
_entity.pdbx_description
1 polymer ?
#
loop_
_entity_poly.entity_id
_entity_poly.type
_entity_poly.pdbx_seq_one_letter_code
_entity_poly.pdbx_strand_id
1 'polypeptide(L)'
;MRETFQKLHDEESIRRFYVGGALGVDMWAAEEILRLKEQTGYADIELIVALPFEGHDLKWDAVNRQRLQTIIHNAAKCVVVGQNGDASDYKKRNYYMVDHADFLLAVYDNDRKIRSGTGQTVNYALKQNLRIIFLHPDTAEIS
;
A
#
# COMPACT_ATOMS: atom_id res chain seq x y z
N MET A 1 -3.22 -5.25 11.44
CA MET A 1 -2.40 -4.98 10.24
C MET A 1 -1.16 -5.89 10.18
N ARG A 2 -0.21 -5.85 11.14
CA ARG A 2 0.96 -6.77 11.18
C ARG A 2 0.57 -8.24 11.01
N GLU A 3 -0.36 -8.71 11.84
CA GLU A 3 -0.82 -10.11 11.83
C GLU A 3 -1.37 -10.53 10.46
N THR A 4 -1.99 -9.59 9.72
CA THR A 4 -2.48 -9.85 8.37
C THR A 4 -1.33 -10.06 7.40
N PHE A 5 -0.25 -9.29 7.49
CA PHE A 5 0.94 -9.49 6.67
C PHE A 5 1.63 -10.82 6.98
N GLN A 6 1.70 -11.20 8.26
CA GLN A 6 2.22 -12.51 8.68
C GLN A 6 1.39 -13.66 8.10
N LYS A 7 0.07 -13.61 8.23
CA LYS A 7 -0.80 -14.65 7.63
C LYS A 7 -0.66 -14.73 6.11
N LEU A 8 -0.63 -13.60 5.41
CA LEU A 8 -0.41 -13.57 3.96
C LEU A 8 0.96 -14.20 3.59
N HIS A 9 1.98 -13.95 4.39
CA HIS A 9 3.29 -14.54 4.18
C HIS A 9 3.32 -16.04 4.46
N ASP A 10 2.80 -16.46 5.61
CA ASP A 10 2.96 -17.80 6.15
C ASP A 10 1.98 -18.80 5.52
N GLU A 11 0.75 -18.38 5.25
CA GLU A 11 -0.33 -19.24 4.75
C GLU A 11 -0.49 -19.12 3.22
N GLU A 12 -0.37 -17.91 2.66
CA GLU A 12 -0.61 -17.64 1.23
C GLU A 12 0.68 -17.50 0.42
N SER A 13 1.85 -17.70 1.06
CA SER A 13 3.17 -17.61 0.42
C SER A 13 3.46 -16.26 -0.26
N ILE A 14 2.85 -15.18 0.22
CA ILE A 14 3.10 -13.83 -0.31
C ILE A 14 4.44 -13.32 0.19
N ARG A 15 5.27 -12.86 -0.75
CA ARG A 15 6.60 -12.27 -0.47
C ARG A 15 6.69 -10.81 -0.86
N ARG A 16 5.92 -10.39 -1.85
CA ARG A 16 5.98 -9.04 -2.40
C ARG A 16 4.78 -8.22 -1.95
N PHE A 17 5.06 -7.06 -1.37
CA PHE A 17 4.06 -6.11 -0.93
C PHE A 17 4.21 -4.79 -1.66
N TYR A 18 3.09 -4.21 -2.07
CA TYR A 18 3.04 -2.93 -2.76
C TYR A 18 2.38 -1.88 -1.87
N VAL A 19 3.02 -0.72 -1.76
CA VAL A 19 2.49 0.45 -1.06
C VAL A 19 2.61 1.66 -1.95
N GLY A 20 1.71 2.63 -1.77
CA GLY A 20 1.68 3.77 -2.66
C GLY A 20 2.56 4.95 -2.22
N GLY A 21 3.13 4.92 -1.02
CA GLY A 21 3.95 6.01 -0.51
C GLY A 21 3.16 7.30 -0.21
N ALA A 22 1.85 7.24 0.03
CA ALA A 22 1.08 8.38 0.54
C ALA A 22 1.14 8.50 2.07
N LEU A 23 0.77 9.66 2.63
CA LEU A 23 0.58 9.82 4.08
C LEU A 23 -0.49 8.86 4.62
N GLY A 24 -0.32 8.43 5.88
CA GLY A 24 -1.27 7.57 6.57
C GLY A 24 -1.03 6.09 6.29
N VAL A 25 -2.06 5.38 5.85
CA VAL A 25 -2.09 3.90 5.75
C VAL A 25 -0.94 3.35 4.89
N ASP A 26 -0.62 3.97 3.75
CA ASP A 26 0.50 3.53 2.90
C ASP A 26 1.83 3.55 3.67
N MET A 27 2.11 4.62 4.42
CA MET A 27 3.32 4.73 5.24
C MET A 27 3.31 3.76 6.43
N TRP A 28 2.18 3.65 7.14
CA TRP A 28 2.07 2.73 8.27
C TRP A 28 2.25 1.28 7.84
N ALA A 29 1.64 0.88 6.72
CA ALA A 29 1.82 -0.45 6.14
C ALA A 29 3.28 -0.69 5.76
N ALA A 30 3.92 0.26 5.07
CA ALA A 30 5.30 0.14 4.66
C ALA A 30 6.26 -0.03 5.86
N GLU A 31 6.10 0.81 6.88
CA GLU A 31 6.89 0.72 8.12
C GLU A 31 6.68 -0.63 8.82
N GLU A 32 5.45 -1.15 8.81
CA GLU A 32 5.11 -2.43 9.42
C GLU A 32 5.69 -3.63 8.66
N ILE A 33 5.65 -3.58 7.33
CA ILE A 33 6.25 -4.59 6.45
C ILE A 33 7.78 -4.61 6.62
N LEU A 34 8.41 -3.44 6.71
CA LEU A 34 9.86 -3.34 6.94
C LEU A 34 10.25 -3.89 8.33
N ARG A 35 9.47 -3.58 9.37
CA ARG A 35 9.66 -4.18 10.71
C ARG A 35 9.48 -5.70 10.68
N LEU A 36 8.51 -6.21 9.91
CA LEU A 36 8.30 -7.65 9.76
C LEU A 36 9.49 -8.31 9.06
N LYS A 37 10.02 -7.69 8.00
CA LYS A 37 11.19 -8.17 7.26
C LYS A 37 12.44 -8.36 8.14
N GLU A 38 12.60 -7.55 9.18
CA GLU A 38 13.71 -7.66 10.14
C GLU A 38 13.59 -8.89 11.06
N GLN A 39 12.43 -9.55 11.10
CA GLN A 39 12.21 -10.74 11.94
C GLN A 39 12.74 -12.01 11.27
N THR A 40 13.24 -12.94 12.10
CA THR A 40 13.69 -14.26 11.66
C THR A 40 12.57 -14.98 10.92
N GLY A 41 12.84 -15.41 9.67
CA GLY A 41 11.87 -16.12 8.83
C GLY A 41 11.15 -15.26 7.78
N TYR A 42 11.36 -13.93 7.77
CA TYR A 42 10.68 -12.99 6.87
C TYR A 42 11.65 -12.18 5.99
N ALA A 43 12.92 -12.56 5.94
CA ALA A 43 13.97 -11.80 5.23
C ALA A 43 13.75 -11.75 3.70
N ASP A 44 12.96 -12.67 3.15
CA ASP A 44 12.56 -12.77 1.74
C ASP A 44 11.39 -11.85 1.37
N ILE A 45 10.88 -11.03 2.31
CA ILE A 45 9.91 -9.98 2.02
C ILE A 45 10.53 -8.90 1.12
N GLU A 46 9.81 -8.57 0.05
CA GLU A 46 10.09 -7.48 -0.88
C GLU A 46 9.03 -6.37 -0.74
N LEU A 47 9.43 -5.19 -0.27
CA LEU A 47 8.59 -4.00 -0.32
C LEU A 47 8.81 -3.23 -1.63
N ILE A 48 7.73 -2.96 -2.37
CA ILE A 48 7.72 -2.12 -3.55
C ILE A 48 6.93 -0.85 -3.26
N VAL A 49 7.56 0.31 -3.43
CA VAL A 49 6.92 1.62 -3.26
C VAL A 49 6.56 2.17 -4.64
N ALA A 50 5.26 2.32 -4.91
CA ALA A 50 4.75 2.89 -6.15
C ALA A 50 4.36 4.36 -5.93
N LEU A 51 5.17 5.30 -6.40
CA LEU A 51 4.89 6.73 -6.25
C LEU A 51 4.01 7.25 -7.40
N PRO A 52 3.12 8.20 -7.13
CA PRO A 52 2.24 8.77 -8.16
C PRO A 52 3.03 9.60 -9.16
N PHE A 53 3.94 10.46 -8.70
CA PHE A 53 4.82 11.27 -9.54
C PHE A 53 6.00 11.79 -8.70
N GLU A 54 7.04 12.28 -9.37
CA GLU A 54 8.20 12.89 -8.70
C GLU A 54 7.80 14.15 -7.93
N GLY A 55 8.21 14.26 -6.66
CA GLY A 55 7.91 15.43 -5.83
C GLY A 55 6.47 15.51 -5.31
N HIS A 56 5.70 14.42 -5.32
CA HIS A 56 4.35 14.39 -4.72
C HIS A 56 4.33 14.71 -3.21
N ASP A 57 5.47 14.61 -2.53
CA ASP A 57 5.69 14.89 -1.11
C ASP A 57 6.26 16.30 -0.84
N LEU A 58 6.47 17.14 -1.86
CA LEU A 58 7.11 18.46 -1.71
C LEU A 58 6.42 19.37 -0.68
N LYS A 59 5.09 19.25 -0.55
CA LYS A 59 4.27 20.04 0.37
C LYS A 59 4.21 19.47 1.79
N TRP A 60 4.81 18.30 2.05
CA TRP A 60 4.79 17.68 3.37
C TRP A 60 5.81 18.35 4.30
N ASP A 61 5.59 18.24 5.60
CA ASP A 61 6.58 18.63 6.59
C ASP A 61 7.84 17.74 6.52
N ALA A 62 8.93 18.24 7.12
CA ALA A 62 10.23 17.57 7.08
C ALA A 62 10.20 16.16 7.71
N VAL A 63 9.38 15.95 8.74
CA VAL A 63 9.28 14.67 9.45
C VAL A 63 8.68 13.61 8.53
N ASN A 64 7.58 13.93 7.87
CA ASN A 64 6.90 13.00 6.98
C ASN A 64 7.68 12.74 5.69
N ARG A 65 8.36 13.74 5.13
CA ARG A 65 9.31 13.51 4.02
C ARG A 65 10.43 12.57 4.44
N GLN A 66 11.03 12.80 5.61
CA GLN A 66 12.10 11.93 6.11
C GLN A 66 11.63 10.49 6.30
N ARG A 67 10.42 10.28 6.84
CA ARG A 67 9.82 8.94 6.96
C ARG A 67 9.68 8.26 5.60
N LEU A 68 9.15 8.95 4.59
CA LEU A 68 9.03 8.38 3.24
C LEU A 68 10.41 8.04 2.64
N GLN A 69 11.40 8.91 2.82
CA GLN A 69 12.77 8.64 2.34
C GLN A 69 13.38 7.41 3.00
N THR A 70 13.18 7.23 4.32
CA THR A 70 13.60 6.03 5.03
C THR A 70 12.90 4.77 4.48
N ILE A 71 11.59 4.86 4.20
CA ILE A 71 10.83 3.75 3.61
C ILE A 71 11.39 3.39 2.23
N ILE A 72 11.60 4.38 1.35
CA ILE A 72 12.14 4.18 0.00
C ILE A 72 13.54 3.57 0.06
N HIS A 73 14.40 4.04 0.97
CA HIS A 73 15.76 3.54 1.13
C HIS A 73 15.81 2.05 1.50
N ASN A 74 14.86 1.58 2.31
CA ASN A 74 14.79 0.18 2.77
C ASN A 74 13.88 -0.70 1.89
N ALA A 75 13.18 -0.12 0.92
CA ALA A 75 12.36 -0.85 -0.03
C ALA A 75 13.23 -1.62 -1.03
N ALA A 76 12.72 -2.76 -1.51
CA ALA A 76 13.38 -3.53 -2.57
C ALA A 76 13.37 -2.75 -3.90
N LYS A 77 12.31 -1.97 -4.15
CA LYS A 77 12.19 -1.12 -5.34
C LYS A 77 11.28 0.06 -5.08
N CYS A 78 11.61 1.19 -5.71
CA CYS A 78 10.71 2.34 -5.85
C CYS A 78 10.40 2.54 -7.34
N VAL A 79 9.13 2.75 -7.68
CA VAL A 79 8.65 2.96 -9.06
C VAL A 79 7.80 4.21 -9.10
N VAL A 80 8.12 5.16 -9.97
CA VAL A 80 7.28 6.31 -10.25
C VAL A 80 6.34 5.95 -11.41
N VAL A 81 5.03 5.95 -11.17
CA VAL A 81 4.04 5.44 -12.12
C VAL A 81 3.51 6.54 -13.06
N GLY A 82 3.31 7.74 -12.54
CA GLY A 82 2.79 8.88 -13.28
C GLY A 82 3.87 9.90 -13.64
N GLN A 83 3.51 10.81 -14.55
CA GLN A 83 4.43 11.80 -15.15
C GLN A 83 3.86 13.21 -15.18
N ASN A 84 2.55 13.36 -14.93
CA ASN A 84 1.83 14.62 -15.16
C ASN A 84 1.78 15.50 -13.90
N GLY A 85 1.96 14.92 -12.71
CA GLY A 85 1.85 15.66 -11.46
C GLY A 85 0.42 16.02 -11.06
N ASP A 86 -0.57 15.27 -11.59
CA ASP A 86 -2.00 15.58 -11.42
C ASP A 86 -2.76 14.47 -10.70
N ALA A 87 -4.06 14.70 -10.46
CA ALA A 87 -4.93 13.75 -9.77
C ALA A 87 -5.04 12.39 -10.48
N SER A 88 -4.84 12.33 -11.79
CA SER A 88 -4.89 11.08 -12.55
C SER A 88 -3.73 10.14 -12.20
N ASP A 89 -2.58 10.69 -11.81
CA ASP A 89 -1.40 9.89 -11.48
C ASP A 89 -1.57 9.11 -10.18
N TYR A 90 -2.30 9.65 -9.19
CA TYR A 90 -2.68 8.88 -7.99
C TYR A 90 -3.55 7.67 -8.36
N LYS A 91 -4.45 7.82 -9.33
CA LYS A 91 -5.29 6.73 -9.81
C LYS A 91 -4.46 5.69 -10.57
N LYS A 92 -3.58 6.12 -11.48
CA LYS A 92 -2.66 5.23 -12.21
C LYS A 92 -1.79 4.44 -11.25
N ARG A 93 -1.24 5.11 -10.23
CA ARG A 93 -0.46 4.49 -9.14
C ARG A 93 -1.26 3.42 -8.40
N ASN A 94 -2.51 3.71 -8.03
CA ASN A 94 -3.36 2.73 -7.38
C ASN A 94 -3.64 1.50 -8.27
N TYR A 95 -3.88 1.72 -9.56
CA TYR A 95 -4.16 0.64 -10.50
C TYR A 95 -2.92 -0.20 -10.77
N TYR A 96 -1.75 0.44 -10.89
CA TYR A 96 -0.47 -0.26 -10.97
C TYR A 96 -0.28 -1.22 -9.79
N MET A 97 -0.59 -0.81 -8.54
CA MET A 97 -0.48 -1.72 -7.40
C MET A 97 -1.45 -2.90 -7.50
N VAL A 98 -2.69 -2.66 -7.93
CA VAL A 98 -3.70 -3.71 -8.11
C VAL A 98 -3.31 -4.69 -9.22
N ASP A 99 -2.80 -4.19 -10.35
CA ASP A 99 -2.43 -5.00 -11.51
C ASP A 99 -1.23 -5.92 -11.25
N HIS A 100 -0.48 -5.71 -10.16
CA HIS A 100 0.71 -6.48 -9.79
C HIS A 100 0.53 -7.31 -8.50
N ALA A 101 -0.70 -7.42 -7.99
CA ALA A 101 -0.99 -8.09 -6.73
C ALA A 101 -2.12 -9.11 -6.88
N ASP A 102 -2.05 -10.18 -6.10
CA ASP A 102 -3.13 -11.17 -5.96
C ASP A 102 -4.14 -10.78 -4.86
N PHE A 103 -3.67 -9.98 -3.90
CA PHE A 103 -4.43 -9.52 -2.75
C PHE A 103 -4.44 -8.00 -2.62
N LEU A 104 -5.57 -7.46 -2.16
CA LEU A 104 -5.68 -6.08 -1.70
C LEU A 104 -6.05 -6.06 -0.22
N LEU A 105 -5.15 -5.56 0.64
CA LEU A 105 -5.50 -5.17 2.00
C LEU A 105 -5.99 -3.72 2.02
N ALA A 106 -7.29 -3.52 2.22
CA ALA A 106 -7.91 -2.21 2.22
C ALA A 106 -8.28 -1.80 3.65
N VAL A 107 -7.65 -0.76 4.18
CA VAL A 107 -8.14 -0.08 5.40
C VAL A 107 -9.31 0.79 4.99
N TYR A 108 -10.52 0.24 5.12
CA TYR A 108 -11.74 0.81 4.56
C TYR A 108 -12.96 0.17 5.22
N ASP A 109 -13.93 0.99 5.60
CA ASP A 109 -15.22 0.58 6.18
C ASP A 109 -16.17 -0.11 5.17
N ASN A 110 -15.77 -0.18 3.89
CA ASN A 110 -16.56 -0.69 2.79
C ASN A 110 -17.93 0.02 2.63
N ASP A 111 -18.06 1.27 3.13
CA ASP A 111 -19.24 2.09 2.82
C ASP A 111 -19.13 2.63 1.39
N ARG A 112 -19.76 1.88 0.47
CA ARG A 112 -19.77 2.19 -0.97
C ARG A 112 -20.70 3.34 -1.34
N LYS A 113 -21.43 3.92 -0.39
CA LYS A 113 -22.29 5.09 -0.64
C LYS A 113 -21.47 6.35 -0.90
N ILE A 114 -20.27 6.42 -0.32
CA ILE A 114 -19.37 7.58 -0.45
C ILE A 114 -18.32 7.31 -1.52
N ARG A 115 -18.19 8.24 -2.47
CA ARG A 115 -17.12 8.18 -3.48
C ARG A 115 -15.80 8.61 -2.86
N SER A 116 -14.85 7.69 -2.74
CA SER A 116 -13.49 7.96 -2.27
C SER A 116 -12.44 7.36 -3.20
N GLY A 117 -11.18 7.82 -3.11
CA GLY A 117 -10.06 7.22 -3.85
C GLY A 117 -9.88 5.75 -3.50
N THR A 118 -10.00 5.39 -2.23
CA THR A 118 -9.96 4.00 -1.74
C THR A 118 -11.09 3.16 -2.32
N GLY A 119 -12.32 3.68 -2.34
CA GLY A 119 -13.46 2.99 -2.94
C GLY A 119 -13.28 2.76 -4.44
N GLN A 120 -12.64 3.69 -5.16
CA GLN A 120 -12.28 3.48 -6.58
C GLN A 120 -11.26 2.35 -6.76
N THR A 121 -10.25 2.26 -5.90
CA THR A 121 -9.24 1.18 -5.92
C THR A 121 -9.89 -0.17 -5.61
N VAL A 122 -10.73 -0.25 -4.57
CA VAL A 122 -11.47 -1.48 -4.21
C VAL A 122 -12.34 -1.95 -5.37
N ASN A 123 -13.11 -1.04 -5.98
CA ASN A 123 -13.95 -1.37 -7.13
C ASN A 123 -13.13 -1.85 -8.34
N TYR A 124 -11.92 -1.33 -8.52
CA TYR A 124 -11.02 -1.78 -9.57
C TYR A 124 -10.46 -3.18 -9.26
N ALA A 125 -10.00 -3.43 -8.03
CA ALA A 125 -9.54 -4.75 -7.60
C ALA A 125 -10.61 -5.83 -7.74
N LEU A 126 -11.87 -5.52 -7.41
CA LEU A 126 -13.00 -6.44 -7.63
C LEU A 126 -13.17 -6.78 -9.11
N LYS A 127 -13.00 -5.81 -10.02
CA LYS A 127 -13.08 -6.06 -11.48
C LYS A 127 -11.93 -6.93 -11.99
N GLN A 128 -10.77 -6.84 -11.34
CA GLN A 128 -9.61 -7.69 -11.63
C GLN A 128 -9.66 -9.05 -10.91
N ASN A 129 -10.73 -9.34 -10.16
CA ASN A 129 -10.92 -10.57 -9.38
C ASN A 129 -9.84 -10.79 -8.30
N LEU A 130 -9.26 -9.72 -7.75
CA LEU A 130 -8.35 -9.83 -6.60
C LEU A 130 -9.11 -10.25 -5.35
N ARG A 131 -8.42 -11.01 -4.48
CA ARG A 131 -8.89 -11.27 -3.12
C ARG A 131 -8.73 -10.02 -2.29
N ILE A 132 -9.80 -9.53 -1.68
CA ILE A 132 -9.76 -8.29 -0.88
C ILE A 132 -9.96 -8.66 0.58
N ILE A 133 -9.09 -8.12 1.43
CA ILE A 133 -9.20 -8.17 2.89
C ILE A 133 -9.52 -6.75 3.34
N PHE A 134 -10.66 -6.54 3.97
CA PHE A 134 -11.02 -5.26 4.54
C PHE A 134 -10.58 -5.20 6.00
N LEU A 135 -9.94 -4.10 6.38
CA LEU A 135 -9.67 -3.75 7.77
C LEU A 135 -10.48 -2.50 8.10
N HIS A 136 -11.47 -2.63 8.98
CA HIS A 136 -12.31 -1.50 9.34
C HIS A 136 -11.45 -0.43 10.06
N PRO A 137 -11.50 0.85 9.65
CA PRO A 137 -10.63 1.90 10.20
C PRO A 137 -10.86 2.16 11.69
N ASP A 138 -12.11 2.09 12.16
CA ASP A 138 -12.45 2.39 13.56
C ASP A 138 -12.40 1.16 14.50
N THR A 139 -12.90 0.00 14.06
CA THR A 139 -13.01 -1.21 14.91
C THR A 139 -11.80 -2.14 14.78
N ALA A 140 -10.97 -1.95 13.76
CA ALA A 140 -9.90 -2.86 13.37
C ALA A 140 -10.36 -4.31 13.06
N GLU A 141 -11.67 -4.50 12.82
CA GLU A 141 -12.23 -5.79 12.40
C GLU A 141 -11.79 -6.14 10.98
N ILE A 142 -11.58 -7.44 10.74
CA ILE A 142 -11.18 -7.97 9.44
C ILE A 142 -12.38 -8.69 8.81
N SER A 143 -12.68 -8.38 7.54
CA SER A 143 -13.75 -9.00 6.76
C SER A 143 -13.40 -9.19 5.29
#